data_AF-A0A8H2VHV4-F1
#
_entry.id   AF-A0A8H2VHV4-F1
#
_cell.length_a   1.000
_cell.length_b   1.000
_cell.length_c   1.000
_cell.angle_alpha   90.00
_cell.angle_beta   90.00
_cell.angle_gamma   90.00
#
_symmetry.space_group_name_H-M   'P 1'
#
loop_
_entity.id
_entity.type
_entity.pdbx_description
1 polymer ?
#
loop_
_entity_poly.entity_id
_entity_poly.type
_entity_poly.pdbx_seq_one_letter_code
_entity_poly.pdbx_strand_id
1 'polypeptide(L)'
;MTVLTSVNVLYFRVAYLCSLGFFCFKNVNSILDNSYFLVFTQAMDLPQLTMSQYSAQLGLFGVLFGMLAFTDLIPLLEDNKTYFYSIVPIRLLAYFVIATLSYTWKSNLFLHNNVIFIYCFSEIWINFVIYNSLREEKEVFFRSEEKKRYIDESIDDEDEAFGTATLEIEETITTETVEEVTPEESIKEATPKKTVSQSKKGKKKNHKKKN
;
A
#
# COMPACT_ATOMS: atom_id res chain seq x y z
N MET A 1 10.13 -4.12 -8.08
CA MET A 1 10.63 -4.43 -6.72
C MET A 1 10.30 -3.24 -5.83
N THR A 2 9.06 -3.19 -5.34
CA THR A 2 8.55 -2.08 -4.53
C THR A 2 8.84 -2.38 -3.07
N VAL A 3 10.03 -2.01 -2.59
CA VAL A 3 10.44 -2.27 -1.20
C VAL A 3 9.69 -1.33 -0.23
N LEU A 4 9.30 -0.15 -0.72
CA LEU A 4 8.48 0.84 -0.01
C LEU A 4 7.01 0.74 -0.47
N THR A 5 6.31 -0.26 0.04
CA THR A 5 4.84 -0.29 0.00
C THR A 5 4.30 0.29 1.30
N SER A 6 3.18 1.01 1.25
CA SER A 6 2.51 1.63 2.41
C SER A 6 2.29 0.64 3.55
N VAL A 7 1.90 -0.59 3.21
CA VAL A 7 1.71 -1.72 4.15
C VAL A 7 3.00 -2.07 4.91
N ASN A 8 4.16 -2.10 4.24
CA ASN A 8 5.43 -2.40 4.90
C ASN A 8 5.82 -1.31 5.90
N VAL A 9 5.61 -0.04 5.54
CA VAL A 9 5.90 1.10 6.42
C VAL A 9 4.94 1.14 7.61
N LEU A 10 3.66 0.79 7.39
CA LEU A 10 2.68 0.65 8.47
C LEU A 10 3.04 -0.49 9.43
N TYR A 11 3.43 -1.66 8.93
CA TYR A 11 3.94 -2.75 9.77
C TYR A 11 5.19 -2.35 10.55
N PHE A 12 6.12 -1.62 9.91
CA PHE A 12 7.29 -1.07 10.59
C PHE A 12 6.89 -0.15 11.75
N ARG A 13 5.89 0.72 11.56
CA ARG A 13 5.39 1.59 12.64
C ARG A 13 4.75 0.80 13.78
N VAL A 14 3.93 -0.21 13.48
CA VAL A 14 3.34 -1.08 14.52
C VAL A 14 4.45 -1.80 15.29
N ALA A 15 5.46 -2.33 14.59
CA ALA A 15 6.61 -2.97 15.22
C ALA A 15 7.41 -2.00 16.10
N TYR A 16 7.60 -0.75 15.64
CA TYR A 16 8.24 0.32 16.41
C TYR A 16 7.48 0.59 17.72
N LEU A 17 6.16 0.79 17.68
CA LEU A 17 5.33 1.02 18.87
C LEU A 17 5.34 -0.18 19.83
N CYS A 18 5.27 -1.40 19.31
CA CYS A 18 5.41 -2.62 20.12
C CYS A 18 6.79 -2.71 20.78
N SER A 19 7.86 -2.35 20.06
CA SER A 19 9.22 -2.35 20.61
C SER A 19 9.38 -1.31 21.73
N LEU A 20 8.82 -0.11 21.56
CA LEU A 20 8.81 0.91 22.61
C LEU A 20 8.05 0.42 23.85
N GLY A 21 6.86 -0.17 23.67
CA GLY A 21 6.09 -0.76 24.76
C GLY A 21 6.89 -1.84 25.50
N PHE A 22 7.59 -2.71 24.76
CA PHE A 22 8.46 -3.73 25.35
C PHE A 22 9.63 -3.15 26.16
N PHE A 23 10.30 -2.11 25.64
CA PHE A 23 11.39 -1.45 26.36
C PHE A 23 10.90 -0.70 27.60
N CYS A 24 9.69 -0.13 27.58
CA CYS A 24 9.06 0.45 28.77
C CYS A 24 8.84 -0.59 29.87
N PHE A 25 8.52 -1.85 29.54
CA PHE A 25 8.39 -2.91 30.55
C PHE A 25 9.73 -3.48 31.02
N LYS A 26 10.71 -3.60 30.12
CA LYS A 26 11.97 -4.27 30.44
C LYS A 26 12.98 -3.34 31.09
N ASN A 27 13.34 -2.24 30.42
CA ASN A 27 14.36 -1.29 30.86
C ASN A 27 14.35 -0.04 29.97
N VAL A 28 13.78 1.06 30.47
CA VAL A 28 13.75 2.36 29.74
C VAL A 28 15.12 3.01 29.63
N ASN A 29 16.03 2.77 30.60
CA ASN A 29 17.36 3.36 30.59
C ASN A 29 18.18 2.98 29.36
N SER A 30 17.90 1.81 28.76
CA SER A 30 18.55 1.41 27.50
C SER A 30 18.27 2.36 26.33
N ILE A 31 17.16 3.11 26.38
CA ILE A 31 16.80 4.13 25.38
C ILE A 31 17.34 5.49 25.80
N LEU A 32 17.19 5.85 27.08
CA LEU A 32 17.58 7.16 27.62
C LEU A 32 19.09 7.40 27.60
N ASP A 33 19.89 6.36 27.88
CA ASP A 33 21.35 6.45 27.97
C ASP A 33 22.04 6.26 26.61
N ASN A 34 21.27 6.16 25.52
CA ASN A 34 21.81 6.03 24.19
C ASN A 34 22.49 7.34 23.73
N SER A 35 23.73 7.25 23.22
CA SER A 35 24.51 8.43 22.82
C SER A 35 23.81 9.31 21.77
N TYR A 36 23.04 8.72 20.84
CA TYR A 36 22.28 9.51 19.86
C TYR A 36 21.18 10.33 20.53
N PHE A 37 20.51 9.75 21.54
CA PHE A 37 19.44 10.40 22.30
C PHE A 37 19.98 11.55 23.15
N LEU A 38 21.15 11.36 23.77
CA LEU A 38 21.84 12.39 24.56
C LEU A 38 22.31 13.55 23.69
N VAL A 39 22.97 13.29 22.57
CA VAL A 39 23.42 14.35 21.64
C VAL A 39 22.24 15.14 21.10
N PHE A 40 21.14 14.48 20.75
CA PHE A 40 19.94 15.15 20.27
C PHE A 40 19.29 16.01 21.36
N THR A 41 19.25 15.52 22.61
CA THR A 41 18.73 16.27 23.76
C THR A 41 19.57 17.52 24.01
N GLN A 42 20.90 17.41 23.98
CA GLN A 42 21.81 18.53 24.15
C GLN A 42 21.69 19.56 23.02
N ALA A 43 21.53 19.10 21.78
CA ALA A 43 21.35 19.99 20.63
C ALA A 43 20.05 20.81 20.70
N MET A 44 19.01 20.27 21.34
CA MET A 44 17.70 20.90 21.48
C MET A 44 17.53 21.67 22.81
N ASP A 45 18.55 21.67 23.67
CA ASP A 45 18.53 22.29 25.01
C ASP A 45 17.29 21.89 25.84
N LEU A 46 16.95 20.61 25.81
CA LEU A 46 15.80 20.05 26.53
C LEU A 46 16.23 19.39 27.85
N PRO A 47 15.44 19.51 28.93
CA PRO A 47 15.74 18.85 30.19
C PRO A 47 15.70 17.33 30.01
N GLN A 48 16.76 16.66 30.44
CA GLN A 48 16.86 15.21 30.38
C GLN A 48 15.99 14.59 31.47
N LEU A 49 15.07 13.71 31.06
CA LEU A 49 14.28 12.93 32.00
C LEU A 49 15.09 11.74 32.50
N THR A 50 15.33 11.70 33.81
CA THR A 50 15.85 10.53 34.49
C THR A 50 14.71 9.92 35.32
N MET A 51 14.19 8.78 34.89
CA MET A 51 13.15 8.04 35.62
C MET A 51 13.74 6.80 36.28
N SER A 52 13.16 6.39 37.42
CA SER A 52 13.45 5.09 38.02
C SER A 52 12.87 3.97 37.16
N GLN A 53 13.64 2.89 36.99
CA GLN A 53 13.29 1.72 36.16
C GLN A 53 11.98 1.04 36.57
N TYR A 54 11.55 1.21 37.83
CA TYR A 54 10.37 0.56 38.41
C TYR A 54 9.22 1.54 38.69
N SER A 55 9.10 2.62 37.92
CA SER A 55 7.96 3.54 38.06
C SER A 55 6.69 2.95 37.46
N ALA A 56 5.59 2.96 38.23
CA ALA A 56 4.26 2.54 37.74
C ALA A 56 3.79 3.35 36.52
N GLN A 57 4.22 4.61 36.40
CA GLN A 57 3.91 5.47 35.25
C GLN A 57 4.48 4.91 33.95
N LEU A 58 5.67 4.30 34.01
CA LEU A 58 6.31 3.71 32.83
C LEU A 58 5.52 2.52 32.29
N GLY A 59 4.97 1.69 33.20
CA GLY A 59 4.09 0.59 32.84
C GLY A 59 2.80 1.06 32.16
N LEU A 60 2.19 2.15 32.65
CA LEU A 60 1.03 2.77 32.02
C LEU A 60 1.33 3.22 30.58
N PHE A 61 2.48 3.88 30.35
CA PHE A 61 2.90 4.26 29.01
C PHE A 61 3.14 3.05 28.10
N GLY A 62 3.70 1.96 28.64
CA GLY A 62 3.85 0.70 27.90
C GLY A 62 2.53 0.12 27.40
N VAL A 63 1.50 0.11 28.27
CA VAL A 63 0.14 -0.32 27.88
C VAL A 63 -0.47 0.62 26.86
N LEU A 64 -0.31 1.93 27.01
CA LEU A 64 -0.78 2.94 26.05
C LEU A 64 -0.16 2.73 24.66
N PHE A 65 1.16 2.54 24.57
CA PHE A 65 1.81 2.24 23.30
C PHE A 65 1.33 0.93 22.68
N GLY A 66 1.07 -0.08 23.52
CA GLY A 66 0.42 -1.32 23.07
C GLY A 66 -0.95 -1.07 22.47
N MET A 67 -1.83 -0.32 23.16
CA MET A 67 -3.15 0.04 22.63
C MET A 67 -3.05 0.81 21.31
N LEU A 68 -2.16 1.81 21.23
CA LEU A 68 -1.89 2.55 19.99
C LEU A 68 -1.47 1.61 18.85
N ALA A 69 -0.57 0.66 19.11
CA ALA A 69 -0.16 -0.33 18.12
C ALA A 69 -1.35 -1.18 17.64
N PHE A 70 -2.24 -1.61 18.54
CA PHE A 70 -3.44 -2.37 18.19
C PHE A 70 -4.44 -1.56 17.36
N THR A 71 -4.64 -0.27 17.68
CA THR A 71 -5.55 0.59 16.90
C THR A 71 -5.14 0.73 15.43
N ASP A 72 -3.85 0.60 15.14
CA ASP A 72 -3.33 0.63 13.77
C ASP A 72 -3.22 -0.75 13.15
N LEU A 73 -3.06 -1.80 13.96
CA LEU A 73 -3.00 -3.19 13.50
C LEU A 73 -4.35 -3.66 12.94
N ILE A 74 -5.47 -3.30 13.58
CA ILE A 74 -6.82 -3.70 13.15
C ILE A 74 -7.13 -3.26 11.70
N PRO A 75 -7.07 -1.95 11.36
CA PRO A 75 -7.35 -1.50 9.99
C PRO A 75 -6.31 -1.99 8.97
N LEU A 76 -5.10 -2.33 9.41
CA LEU A 76 -4.08 -2.94 8.56
C LEU A 76 -4.44 -4.39 8.19
N LEU A 77 -5.06 -5.14 9.10
CA LEU A 77 -5.58 -6.50 8.82
C LEU A 77 -6.80 -6.48 7.90
N GLU A 78 -7.57 -5.40 7.91
CA GLU A 78 -8.74 -5.20 7.04
C GLU A 78 -8.35 -4.68 5.63
N ASP A 79 -7.09 -4.31 5.40
CA ASP A 79 -6.58 -3.64 4.18
C ASP A 79 -7.41 -2.40 3.78
N ASN A 80 -7.91 -1.66 4.77
CA ASN A 80 -8.72 -0.46 4.54
C ASN A 80 -7.83 0.76 4.25
N LYS A 81 -7.42 0.91 2.98
CA LYS A 81 -6.58 2.04 2.54
C LYS A 81 -7.26 3.40 2.72
N THR A 82 -8.58 3.47 2.60
CA THR A 82 -9.37 4.71 2.77
C THR A 82 -9.26 5.28 4.18
N TYR A 83 -9.21 4.42 5.19
CA TYR A 83 -8.98 4.83 6.57
C TYR A 83 -7.62 5.52 6.73
N PHE A 84 -6.56 4.92 6.19
CA PHE A 84 -5.19 5.44 6.30
C PHE A 84 -5.00 6.79 5.61
N TYR A 85 -5.67 7.04 4.47
CA TYR A 85 -5.60 8.33 3.80
C TYR A 85 -6.08 9.51 4.65
N SER A 86 -7.10 9.30 5.47
CA SER A 86 -7.69 10.36 6.29
C SER A 86 -6.99 10.51 7.64
N ILE A 87 -6.64 9.39 8.31
CA ILE A 87 -6.12 9.43 9.67
C ILE A 87 -4.65 9.86 9.75
N VAL A 88 -3.81 9.45 8.78
CA VAL A 88 -2.37 9.73 8.79
C VAL A 88 -2.04 11.23 8.79
N PRO A 89 -2.62 12.08 7.92
CA PRO A 89 -2.32 13.52 7.94
C PRO A 89 -2.83 14.20 9.23
N ILE A 90 -3.98 13.78 9.76
CA ILE A 90 -4.52 14.29 11.02
C ILE A 90 -3.57 13.96 12.17
N ARG A 91 -3.05 12.73 12.20
CA ARG A 91 -2.10 12.26 13.22
C ARG A 91 -0.76 12.99 13.13
N LEU A 92 -0.28 13.24 11.92
CA LEU A 92 0.93 14.04 11.69
C LEU A 92 0.75 15.46 12.24
N LEU A 93 -0.39 16.10 11.96
CA LEU A 93 -0.70 17.43 12.51
C LEU A 93 -0.76 17.40 14.03
N ALA A 94 -1.44 16.40 14.62
CA ALA A 94 -1.53 16.25 16.07
C ALA A 94 -0.15 16.14 16.74
N TYR A 95 0.73 15.27 16.22
CA TYR A 95 2.08 15.14 16.76
C TYR A 95 2.95 16.37 16.51
N PHE A 96 2.75 17.08 15.40
CA PHE A 96 3.43 18.34 15.12
C PHE A 96 3.05 19.43 16.14
N VAL A 97 1.75 19.54 16.45
CA VAL A 97 1.25 20.46 17.48
C VAL A 97 1.82 20.08 18.85
N ILE A 98 1.78 18.80 19.23
CA ILE A 98 2.33 18.32 20.51
C ILE A 98 3.84 18.58 20.60
N ALA A 99 4.62 18.32 19.55
CA ALA A 99 6.04 18.60 19.51
C ALA A 99 6.34 20.09 19.70
N THR A 100 5.57 20.94 19.01
CA THR A 100 5.71 22.40 19.11
C THR A 100 5.35 22.91 20.51
N LEU A 101 4.28 22.39 21.11
CA LEU A 101 3.90 22.69 22.50
C LEU A 101 4.95 22.21 23.48
N SER A 102 5.48 20.99 23.32
CA SER A 102 6.53 20.43 24.17
C SER A 102 7.79 21.31 24.18
N TYR A 103 8.14 21.88 23.03
CA TYR A 103 9.29 22.78 22.90
C TYR A 103 9.03 24.18 23.47
N THR A 104 7.88 24.78 23.15
CA THR A 104 7.58 26.20 23.48
C THR A 104 7.14 26.38 24.93
N TRP A 105 6.42 25.40 25.50
CA TRP A 105 5.78 25.53 26.80
C TRP A 105 6.70 25.13 27.96
N LYS A 106 7.79 25.90 28.14
CA LYS A 106 8.80 25.68 29.19
C LYS A 106 8.24 25.69 30.63
N SER A 107 7.08 26.31 30.85
CA SER A 107 6.43 26.37 32.17
C SER A 107 5.85 25.04 32.66
N ASN A 108 5.59 24.06 31.79
CA ASN A 108 5.03 22.76 32.15
C ASN A 108 6.10 21.67 32.05
N LEU A 109 6.79 21.37 33.16
CA LEU A 109 7.83 20.32 33.24
C LEU A 109 7.35 18.93 32.79
N PHE A 110 6.04 18.65 32.87
CA PHE A 110 5.49 17.36 32.42
C PHE A 110 5.49 17.20 30.90
N LEU A 111 5.34 18.29 30.13
CA LEU A 111 5.34 18.28 28.66
C LEU A 111 6.69 18.70 28.08
N HIS A 112 7.44 19.53 28.79
CA HIS A 112 8.77 19.98 28.39
C HIS A 112 9.81 18.95 28.80
N ASN A 113 9.90 17.87 28.02
CA ASN A 113 10.71 16.71 28.32
C ASN A 113 11.36 16.17 27.04
N ASN A 114 12.65 15.83 27.12
CA ASN A 114 13.40 15.29 25.99
C ASN A 114 12.76 14.03 25.38
N VAL A 115 12.23 13.13 26.21
CA VAL A 115 11.61 11.87 25.76
C VAL A 115 10.36 12.14 24.92
N ILE A 116 9.51 13.04 25.40
CA ILE A 116 8.25 13.37 24.72
C ILE A 116 8.54 14.04 23.39
N PHE A 117 9.50 14.98 23.37
CA PHE A 117 9.90 15.66 22.15
C PHE A 117 10.48 14.69 21.12
N ILE A 118 11.42 13.83 21.52
CA ILE A 118 12.05 12.85 20.60
C ILE A 118 11.02 11.84 20.10
N TYR A 119 10.12 11.38 20.98
CA TYR A 119 9.02 10.50 20.58
C TYR A 119 8.13 11.17 19.53
N CYS A 120 7.69 12.41 19.76
CA CYS A 120 6.86 13.14 18.80
C CYS A 120 7.62 13.40 17.49
N PHE A 121 8.91 13.76 17.55
CA PHE A 121 9.75 13.94 16.38
C PHE A 121 9.87 12.65 15.55
N SER A 122 10.10 11.51 16.22
CA SER A 122 10.13 10.20 15.56
C SER A 122 8.77 9.83 14.96
N GLU A 123 7.66 10.09 15.64
CA GLU A 123 6.32 9.88 15.09
C GLU A 123 6.06 10.77 13.87
N ILE A 124 6.45 12.05 13.90
CA ILE A 124 6.31 12.94 12.72
C ILE A 124 7.09 12.35 11.53
N TRP A 125 8.32 11.90 11.76
CA TRP A 125 9.15 11.32 10.70
C TRP A 125 8.51 10.05 10.11
N ILE A 126 8.08 9.11 10.95
CA ILE A 126 7.46 7.87 10.50
C ILE A 126 6.13 8.16 9.77
N ASN A 127 5.27 9.01 10.33
CA ASN A 127 4.01 9.39 9.68
C ASN A 127 4.23 10.12 8.36
N PHE A 128 5.33 10.88 8.22
CA PHE A 128 5.71 11.51 6.95
C PHE A 128 6.10 10.48 5.89
N VAL A 129 6.89 9.46 6.26
CA VAL A 129 7.24 8.36 5.34
C VAL A 129 5.99 7.55 4.93
N ILE A 130 5.09 7.29 5.87
CA ILE A 130 3.80 6.64 5.62
C ILE A 130 2.99 7.48 4.63
N TYR A 131 2.83 8.78 4.90
CA TYR A 131 2.09 9.70 4.04
C TYR A 131 2.64 9.72 2.61
N ASN A 132 3.96 9.80 2.43
CA ASN A 132 4.56 9.76 1.10
C ASN A 132 4.29 8.44 0.38
N SER A 133 4.43 7.30 1.09
CA SER A 133 4.16 5.97 0.51
C SER A 133 2.69 5.82 0.10
N LEU A 134 1.76 6.31 0.92
CA LEU A 134 0.33 6.33 0.60
C LEU A 134 0.04 7.26 -0.59
N ARG A 135 0.66 8.43 -0.65
CA ARG A 135 0.49 9.38 -1.76
C ARG A 135 0.94 8.78 -3.08
N GLU A 136 2.09 8.10 -3.10
CA GLU A 136 2.59 7.40 -4.28
C GLU A 136 1.64 6.29 -4.73
N GLU A 137 1.13 5.46 -3.80
CA GLU A 137 0.16 4.42 -4.11
C GLU A 137 -1.16 4.99 -4.65
N LYS A 138 -1.60 6.12 -4.09
CA LYS A 138 -2.78 6.85 -4.56
C LYS A 138 -2.60 7.27 -6.02
N GLU A 139 -1.47 7.90 -6.35
CA GLU A 139 -1.18 8.37 -7.71
C GLU A 139 -1.12 7.22 -8.72
N VAL A 140 -0.48 6.10 -8.36
CA VAL A 140 -0.44 4.89 -9.19
C VAL A 140 -1.84 4.31 -9.40
N PHE A 141 -2.68 4.30 -8.35
CA PHE A 141 -4.05 3.81 -8.44
C PHE A 141 -4.89 4.66 -9.42
N PHE A 142 -4.87 6.00 -9.28
CA PHE A 142 -5.60 6.89 -10.20
C PHE A 142 -5.15 6.74 -11.65
N ARG A 143 -3.83 6.69 -11.89
CA ARG A 143 -3.31 6.48 -13.24
C ARG A 143 -3.74 5.12 -13.84
N SER A 144 -3.85 4.10 -13.01
CA SER A 144 -4.29 2.77 -13.45
C SER A 144 -5.79 2.72 -13.75
N GLU A 145 -6.61 3.44 -12.98
CA GLU A 145 -8.05 3.57 -13.21
C GLU A 145 -8.34 4.37 -14.47
N GLU A 146 -7.66 5.51 -14.67
CA GLU A 146 -7.76 6.28 -15.91
C GLU A 146 -7.40 5.43 -17.12
N LYS A 147 -6.28 4.70 -17.05
CA LYS A 147 -5.87 3.80 -18.14
C LYS A 147 -6.91 2.71 -18.42
N LYS A 148 -7.54 2.14 -17.39
CA LYS A 148 -8.61 1.14 -17.58
C LYS A 148 -9.83 1.76 -18.24
N ARG A 149 -10.25 2.95 -17.81
CA ARG A 149 -11.40 3.66 -18.37
C ARG A 149 -11.20 4.00 -19.86
N TYR A 150 -10.01 4.46 -20.25
CA TYR A 150 -9.69 4.70 -21.66
C TYR A 150 -9.68 3.42 -22.51
N ILE A 151 -9.25 2.29 -21.93
CA ILE A 151 -9.25 1.00 -22.64
C ILE A 151 -10.68 0.47 -22.81
N ASP A 152 -11.52 0.61 -21.78
CA ASP A 152 -12.94 0.20 -21.80
C ASP A 152 -13.72 1.01 -22.84
N GLU A 153 -13.61 2.34 -22.81
CA GLU A 153 -14.25 3.23 -23.81
C GLU A 153 -13.76 2.91 -25.25
N SER A 154 -12.49 2.56 -25.45
CA SER A 154 -11.99 2.18 -26.79
C SER A 154 -12.46 0.81 -27.27
N ILE A 155 -12.84 -0.11 -26.38
CA ILE A 155 -13.36 -1.43 -26.76
C ILE A 155 -14.84 -1.31 -27.13
N ASP A 156 -15.61 -0.49 -26.41
CA ASP A 156 -17.01 -0.21 -26.76
C ASP A 156 -17.15 0.47 -28.14
N ASP A 157 -16.23 1.38 -28.50
CA ASP A 157 -16.19 2.02 -29.82
C ASP A 157 -15.85 1.03 -30.96
N GLU A 158 -15.03 0.00 -30.70
CA GLU A 158 -14.69 -1.03 -31.69
C GLU A 158 -15.85 -2.03 -31.91
N ASP A 159 -16.58 -2.38 -30.86
CA ASP A 159 -17.74 -3.29 -30.94
C ASP A 159 -18.97 -2.63 -31.61
N GLU A 160 -19.21 -1.33 -31.40
CA GLU A 160 -20.27 -0.61 -32.12
C GLU A 160 -19.94 -0.41 -33.62
N ALA A 161 -18.67 -0.19 -33.97
CA ALA A 161 -18.23 -0.07 -35.36
C ALA A 161 -18.27 -1.42 -36.12
N PHE A 162 -18.01 -2.54 -35.44
CA PHE A 162 -18.14 -3.87 -36.05
C PHE A 162 -19.60 -4.31 -36.20
N GLY A 163 -20.48 -3.94 -35.25
CA GLY A 163 -21.91 -4.22 -35.30
C GLY A 163 -22.67 -3.44 -36.39
N THR A 164 -22.33 -2.16 -36.58
CA THR A 164 -22.91 -1.35 -37.67
C THR A 164 -22.45 -1.79 -39.05
N ALA A 165 -21.18 -2.17 -39.21
CA ALA A 165 -20.68 -2.69 -40.49
C ALA A 165 -21.36 -3.99 -40.94
N THR A 166 -21.74 -4.87 -40.01
CA THR A 166 -22.49 -6.09 -40.35
C THR A 166 -23.95 -5.84 -40.72
N LEU A 167 -24.59 -4.82 -40.14
CA LEU A 167 -25.98 -4.47 -40.45
C LEU A 167 -26.11 -3.78 -41.81
N GLU A 168 -25.15 -2.94 -42.19
CA GLU A 168 -25.13 -2.31 -43.53
C GLU A 168 -24.88 -3.33 -44.66
N ILE A 169 -24.09 -4.37 -44.41
CA ILE A 169 -23.83 -5.44 -45.39
C ILE A 169 -25.07 -6.33 -45.58
N GLU A 170 -25.85 -6.60 -44.53
CA GLU A 170 -27.06 -7.43 -44.61
C GLU A 170 -28.24 -6.70 -45.29
N GLU A 171 -28.37 -5.38 -45.09
CA GLU A 171 -29.40 -4.57 -45.75
C GLU A 171 -29.11 -4.36 -47.24
N THR A 172 -27.84 -4.26 -47.64
CA THR A 172 -27.45 -4.09 -49.05
C THR A 172 -27.65 -5.37 -49.88
N ILE A 173 -27.56 -6.56 -49.27
CA ILE A 173 -27.73 -7.84 -49.98
C ILE A 173 -29.22 -8.19 -50.18
N THR A 174 -30.11 -7.71 -49.32
CA THR A 174 -31.54 -8.04 -49.38
C THR A 174 -32.34 -7.25 -50.41
N THR A 175 -31.79 -6.18 -51.00
CA THR A 175 -32.53 -5.35 -51.97
C THR A 175 -32.36 -5.75 -53.45
N GLU A 176 -31.37 -6.57 -53.83
CA GLU A 176 -31.07 -6.83 -55.25
C GLU A 176 -31.57 -8.16 -55.84
N THR A 177 -32.17 -9.10 -55.08
CA THR A 177 -32.62 -10.37 -55.67
C THR A 177 -33.99 -10.82 -55.20
N VAL A 178 -35.05 -10.22 -55.77
CA VAL A 178 -36.37 -10.86 -55.88
C VAL A 178 -36.79 -10.81 -57.35
N GLU A 179 -36.39 -11.84 -58.11
CA GLU A 179 -37.20 -12.36 -59.23
C GLU A 179 -36.96 -13.88 -59.31
N GLU A 180 -37.94 -14.60 -58.77
CA GLU A 180 -38.50 -15.90 -59.19
C GLU A 180 -37.63 -16.88 -60.01
N VAL A 181 -37.41 -18.10 -59.48
CA VAL A 181 -38.02 -19.37 -59.97
C VAL A 181 -37.49 -20.56 -59.14
N THR A 182 -38.41 -21.26 -58.48
CA THR A 182 -38.32 -22.57 -57.79
C THR A 182 -38.40 -23.75 -58.79
N PRO A 183 -38.35 -25.04 -58.37
CA PRO A 183 -37.31 -25.78 -57.64
C PRO A 183 -37.00 -27.15 -58.33
N GLU A 184 -35.89 -27.84 -58.03
CA GLU A 184 -35.87 -29.33 -57.89
C GLU A 184 -34.50 -29.88 -57.42
N GLU A 185 -34.57 -30.61 -56.30
CA GLU A 185 -33.95 -31.91 -56.03
C GLU A 185 -32.41 -32.10 -56.12
N SER A 186 -31.75 -32.24 -54.95
CA SER A 186 -31.10 -33.51 -54.54
C SER A 186 -30.25 -33.37 -53.27
N ILE A 187 -30.46 -34.34 -52.37
CA ILE A 187 -29.84 -34.51 -51.05
C ILE A 187 -28.53 -35.30 -51.23
N LYS A 188 -27.45 -34.92 -50.52
CA LYS A 188 -26.67 -35.77 -49.56
C LYS A 188 -25.26 -35.24 -49.26
N GLU A 189 -25.10 -34.86 -47.99
CA GLU A 189 -23.94 -35.00 -47.08
C GLU A 189 -22.54 -35.30 -47.63
N ALA A 190 -21.59 -34.44 -47.22
CA ALA A 190 -20.18 -34.80 -47.07
C ALA A 190 -19.56 -34.14 -45.81
N THR A 191 -19.37 -34.92 -44.75
CA THR A 191 -18.11 -34.89 -43.96
C THR A 191 -17.13 -35.88 -44.63
N PRO A 192 -15.81 -36.01 -44.32
CA PRO A 192 -15.04 -35.53 -43.14
C PRO A 192 -13.59 -35.05 -43.45
N LYS A 193 -12.81 -34.62 -42.42
CA LYS A 193 -11.55 -35.28 -41.99
C LYS A 193 -10.73 -34.48 -40.96
N LYS A 194 -10.51 -35.13 -39.81
CA LYS A 194 -9.34 -35.00 -38.90
C LYS A 194 -8.04 -35.39 -39.63
N THR A 195 -6.87 -34.94 -39.14
CA THR A 195 -5.61 -35.69 -38.85
C THR A 195 -4.53 -34.66 -38.41
N VAL A 196 -4.20 -34.51 -37.12
CA VAL A 196 -3.15 -35.19 -36.32
C VAL A 196 -1.70 -34.92 -36.78
N SER A 197 -0.85 -34.40 -35.88
CA SER A 197 0.56 -34.80 -35.65
C SER A 197 1.21 -33.88 -34.57
N GLN A 198 1.27 -34.29 -33.30
CA GLN A 198 2.45 -34.80 -32.56
C GLN A 198 3.61 -33.79 -32.41
N SER A 199 3.84 -33.17 -31.24
CA SER A 199 4.48 -33.72 -30.02
C SER A 199 5.81 -34.45 -30.24
N LYS A 200 6.92 -33.83 -29.80
CA LYS A 200 8.10 -34.56 -29.27
C LYS A 200 8.88 -33.71 -28.27
N LYS A 201 8.67 -34.04 -26.98
CA LYS A 201 9.62 -33.85 -25.87
C LYS A 201 10.89 -34.66 -26.13
N GLY A 202 12.06 -34.16 -25.67
CA GLY A 202 13.13 -35.07 -25.25
C GLY A 202 14.56 -34.54 -25.12
N LYS A 203 14.94 -34.25 -23.85
CA LYS A 203 16.17 -34.70 -23.15
C LYS A 203 17.58 -34.12 -23.46
N LYS A 204 18.09 -33.39 -22.45
CA LYS A 204 19.38 -33.53 -21.70
C LYS A 204 20.63 -34.02 -22.45
N LYS A 205 21.75 -33.27 -22.34
CA LYS A 205 22.98 -33.70 -21.63
C LYS A 205 24.07 -32.62 -21.47
N ASN A 206 24.80 -32.76 -20.36
CA ASN A 206 25.95 -32.02 -19.83
C ASN A 206 27.19 -31.88 -20.75
N HIS A 207 27.96 -30.81 -20.54
CA HIS A 207 29.44 -30.76 -20.46
C HIS A 207 29.83 -29.40 -19.82
N LYS A 208 30.34 -29.26 -18.59
CA LYS A 208 31.64 -29.62 -17.96
C LYS A 208 32.89 -28.91 -18.54
N LYS A 209 33.31 -27.84 -17.83
CA LYS A 209 34.66 -27.39 -17.38
C LYS A 209 35.76 -26.92 -18.36
N LYS A 210 36.52 -25.92 -17.82
CA LYS A 210 37.93 -25.51 -18.03
C LYS A 210 38.17 -24.62 -19.27
N ASN A 211 38.92 -23.51 -19.23
CA ASN A 211 39.91 -22.96 -18.29
C ASN A 211 39.64 -21.48 -18.04
#